data_AF-A0A8M1RNV4-F1
#
_entry.id   AF-A0A8M1RNV4-F1
#
_cell.length_a   1.000
_cell.length_b   1.000
_cell.length_c   1.000
_cell.angle_alpha   90.00
_cell.angle_beta   90.00
_cell.angle_gamma   90.00
#
_symmetry.space_group_name_H-M   'P 1'
#
loop_
_entity.id
_entity.type
_entity.pdbx_description
1 polymer ?
#
loop_
_entity_poly.entity_id
_entity_poly.type
_entity_poly.pdbx_seq_one_letter_code
_entity_poly.pdbx_strand_id
1 'polypeptide(L)'
;MMRVLLFCTAVCVFSAGVRCLPLPDEKPTTDCADASGTAADCDRQKTDEDVVDARERHEGLLRELQELAEHEREREQEFTRETDEYELSDTDDTWENEEEDDNERGAEEEEEDNGGDEDDGGDDAEDEELLQSEMEQRQDEELEELLEELKKKQQEKKRRSRLQEEQKLEQELMLEKQRVEQELQELQEEQKKNSSGGDGWSRLKQTQEKQEELQELLRKMESAQLEEQKKKSSVQEEEKKKREMENASDEATRQFQTEREQQQREEDEDEELLEIEAELRKVAAQLHQLRRG
;
A
#
# COMPACT_ATOMS: atom_id res chain seq x y z
N MET A 1 24.26 -10.38 22.95
CA MET A 1 25.35 -11.11 22.26
C MET A 1 25.16 -11.23 20.74
N MET A 2 23.99 -10.91 20.17
CA MET A 2 23.76 -11.02 18.71
C MET A 2 24.27 -9.85 17.85
N ARG A 3 24.70 -8.72 18.45
CA ARG A 3 25.20 -7.55 17.68
C ARG A 3 26.65 -7.70 17.18
N VAL A 4 27.41 -8.69 17.67
CA VAL A 4 28.80 -8.91 17.25
C VAL A 4 28.89 -9.78 15.98
N LEU A 5 27.84 -10.54 15.65
CA LEU A 5 27.84 -11.43 14.48
C LEU A 5 27.61 -10.67 13.16
N LEU A 6 26.90 -9.54 13.19
CA LEU A 6 26.61 -8.74 11.98
C LEU A 6 27.82 -7.95 11.46
N PHE A 7 28.74 -7.54 12.33
CA PHE A 7 29.97 -6.87 11.88
C PHE A 7 31.02 -7.84 11.33
N CYS A 8 30.95 -9.12 11.69
CA CYS A 8 31.91 -10.12 11.21
C CYS A 8 31.65 -10.52 9.75
N THR A 9 30.39 -10.52 9.29
CA THR A 9 30.06 -10.89 7.91
C THR A 9 30.43 -9.80 6.91
N ALA A 10 30.33 -8.52 7.28
CA ALA A 10 30.71 -7.40 6.40
C ALA A 10 32.22 -7.38 6.10
N VAL A 11 33.07 -7.72 7.08
CA VAL A 11 34.53 -7.78 6.88
C VAL A 11 34.95 -9.03 6.10
N CYS A 12 34.19 -10.13 6.19
CA CYS A 12 34.45 -11.34 5.42
C CYS A 12 34.15 -11.20 3.92
N VAL A 13 33.20 -10.34 3.51
CA VAL A 13 32.90 -10.14 2.08
C VAL A 13 33.94 -9.24 1.41
N PHE A 14 34.41 -8.18 2.09
CA PHE A 14 35.45 -7.31 1.52
C PHE A 14 36.85 -7.94 1.46
N SER A 15 37.12 -8.98 2.25
CA SER A 15 38.39 -9.73 2.19
C SER A 15 38.40 -10.88 1.20
N ALA A 16 37.26 -11.18 0.56
CA ALA A 16 37.17 -12.13 -0.55
C ALA A 16 37.32 -11.48 -1.94
N GLY A 17 37.55 -10.17 -2.01
CA GLY A 17 37.95 -9.46 -3.23
C GLY A 17 39.44 -9.60 -3.49
N VAL A 18 39.79 -10.18 -4.65
CA VAL A 18 41.08 -10.04 -5.35
C VAL A 18 42.34 -10.40 -4.54
N ARG A 19 42.50 -11.69 -4.21
CA ARG A 19 43.84 -12.30 -4.23
C ARG A 19 44.07 -12.99 -5.56
N CYS A 20 44.72 -12.26 -6.45
CA CYS A 20 45.57 -12.83 -7.49
C CYS A 20 46.53 -13.83 -6.82
N LEU A 21 46.23 -15.13 -6.91
CA LEU A 21 47.24 -16.16 -6.68
C LEU A 21 47.79 -16.62 -8.04
N PRO A 22 49.12 -16.61 -8.23
CA PRO A 22 49.76 -16.89 -9.50
C PRO A 22 50.05 -18.39 -9.67
N LEU A 23 50.10 -18.80 -10.95
CA LEU A 23 50.87 -19.93 -11.51
C LEU A 23 50.36 -21.36 -11.17
N PRO A 24 50.59 -22.37 -12.05
CA PRO A 24 51.68 -22.43 -13.01
C PRO A 24 51.33 -22.79 -14.46
N ASP A 25 52.32 -22.44 -15.26
CA ASP A 25 52.56 -22.68 -16.68
C ASP A 25 53.00 -24.15 -16.85
N GLU A 26 52.05 -25.09 -16.90
CA GLU A 26 52.37 -26.49 -17.21
C GLU A 26 51.56 -26.95 -18.42
N LYS A 27 52.31 -26.98 -19.53
CA LYS A 27 51.94 -27.56 -20.82
C LYS A 27 51.29 -28.92 -20.63
N PRO A 28 50.26 -29.23 -21.45
CA PRO A 28 49.45 -30.42 -21.28
C PRO A 28 50.28 -31.68 -21.51
N THR A 29 50.54 -32.43 -20.44
CA THR A 29 50.90 -33.84 -20.55
C THR A 29 49.66 -34.60 -20.97
N THR A 30 49.56 -34.73 -22.29
CA THR A 30 48.92 -35.79 -23.06
C THR A 30 48.77 -37.10 -22.28
N ASP A 31 47.64 -37.29 -21.63
CA ASP A 31 47.07 -38.61 -21.30
C ASP A 31 45.65 -38.67 -21.87
N CYS A 32 45.54 -38.45 -23.19
CA CYS A 32 44.51 -39.09 -24.01
C CYS A 32 45.12 -40.36 -24.59
N ALA A 33 45.40 -41.31 -23.71
CA ALA A 33 45.57 -42.70 -24.09
C ALA A 33 44.19 -43.34 -24.05
N ASP A 34 43.47 -43.27 -25.16
CA ASP A 34 42.66 -44.39 -25.64
C ASP A 34 42.54 -44.31 -27.16
N ALA A 35 42.81 -45.46 -27.76
CA ALA A 35 43.17 -45.63 -29.14
C ALA A 35 42.10 -45.13 -30.13
N SER A 36 42.56 -44.45 -31.18
CA SER A 36 41.84 -44.05 -32.41
C SER A 36 41.11 -42.70 -32.45
N GLY A 37 41.35 -41.80 -31.49
CA GLY A 37 40.97 -40.39 -31.61
C GLY A 37 41.88 -39.62 -32.57
N THR A 38 41.50 -39.53 -33.84
CA THR A 38 42.08 -38.59 -34.80
C THR A 38 41.98 -37.18 -34.24
N ALA A 39 43.13 -36.55 -34.00
CA ALA A 39 43.24 -35.16 -33.58
C ALA A 39 42.30 -34.31 -34.43
N ALA A 40 41.30 -33.72 -33.77
CA ALA A 40 40.42 -32.75 -34.38
C ALA A 40 41.29 -31.58 -34.86
N ASP A 41 41.55 -31.55 -36.16
CA ASP A 41 42.00 -30.38 -36.89
C ASP A 41 40.98 -29.26 -36.60
N CYS A 42 41.28 -28.42 -35.62
CA CYS A 42 40.46 -27.27 -35.23
C CYS A 42 40.47 -26.16 -36.31
N ASP A 43 41.19 -26.34 -37.41
CA ASP A 43 41.12 -25.48 -38.60
C ASP A 43 39.97 -25.90 -39.54
N ARG A 44 38.76 -26.02 -38.97
CA ARG A 44 37.55 -26.00 -39.80
C ARG A 44 37.50 -24.61 -40.44
N GLN A 45 38.00 -24.51 -41.67
CA GLN A 45 37.89 -23.33 -42.52
C GLN A 45 36.43 -22.89 -42.49
N LYS A 46 36.16 -21.78 -41.79
CA LYS A 46 34.86 -21.14 -41.77
C LYS A 46 34.53 -20.84 -43.23
N THR A 47 33.44 -21.41 -43.72
CA THR A 47 32.96 -21.09 -45.06
C THR A 47 32.50 -19.63 -45.06
N ASP A 48 32.52 -18.96 -46.22
CA ASP A 48 32.02 -17.58 -46.31
C ASP A 48 30.56 -17.48 -45.80
N GLU A 49 29.76 -18.55 -45.97
CA GLU A 49 28.41 -18.71 -45.42
C GLU A 49 28.39 -18.72 -43.88
N ASP A 50 29.29 -19.47 -43.22
CA ASP A 50 29.40 -19.52 -41.75
C ASP A 50 29.76 -18.14 -41.15
N VAL A 51 30.54 -17.33 -41.90
CA VAL A 51 30.90 -15.97 -41.48
C VAL A 51 29.72 -15.02 -41.61
N VAL A 52 28.91 -15.13 -42.67
CA VAL A 52 27.68 -14.33 -42.84
C VAL A 52 26.65 -14.67 -41.77
N ASP A 53 26.38 -15.96 -41.53
CA ASP A 53 25.46 -16.44 -40.49
C ASP A 53 25.92 -16.02 -39.08
N ALA A 54 27.23 -16.07 -38.80
CA ALA A 54 27.78 -15.54 -37.54
C ALA A 54 27.59 -14.02 -37.39
N ARG A 55 27.72 -13.26 -38.49
CA ARG A 55 27.50 -11.81 -38.49
C ARG A 55 26.03 -11.46 -38.28
N GLU A 56 25.11 -12.15 -38.95
CA GLU A 56 23.67 -11.95 -38.77
C GLU A 56 23.23 -12.30 -37.34
N ARG A 57 23.73 -13.40 -36.76
CA ARG A 57 23.51 -13.72 -35.34
C ARG A 57 24.06 -12.63 -34.42
N HIS A 58 25.25 -12.12 -34.69
CA HIS A 58 25.84 -11.04 -33.88
C HIS A 58 25.04 -9.73 -34.00
N GLU A 59 24.59 -9.37 -35.21
CA GLU A 59 23.70 -8.23 -35.43
C GLU A 59 22.34 -8.40 -34.73
N GLY A 60 21.79 -9.62 -34.70
CA GLY A 60 20.59 -9.97 -33.93
C GLY A 60 20.79 -9.81 -32.42
N LEU A 61 21.87 -10.38 -31.88
CA LEU A 61 22.21 -10.26 -30.45
C LEU A 61 22.46 -8.81 -30.01
N LEU A 62 23.07 -7.98 -30.86
CA LEU A 62 23.24 -6.55 -30.58
C LEU A 62 21.89 -5.81 -30.51
N ARG A 63 20.93 -6.19 -31.35
CA ARG A 63 19.58 -5.62 -31.33
C ARG A 63 18.83 -5.98 -30.04
N GLU A 64 18.90 -7.25 -29.63
CA GLU A 64 18.32 -7.71 -28.36
C GLU A 64 18.96 -6.98 -27.17
N LEU A 65 20.29 -6.87 -27.13
CA LEU A 65 20.98 -6.12 -26.07
C LEU A 65 20.58 -4.64 -26.04
N GLN A 66 20.35 -4.02 -27.20
CA GLN A 66 19.88 -2.65 -27.27
C GLN A 66 18.44 -2.51 -26.76
N GLU A 67 17.54 -3.43 -27.13
CA GLU A 67 16.15 -3.47 -26.66
C GLU A 67 16.08 -3.67 -25.13
N LEU A 68 16.89 -4.60 -24.59
CA LEU A 68 17.00 -4.79 -23.14
C LEU A 68 17.50 -3.53 -22.42
N ALA A 69 18.50 -2.84 -22.98
CA ALA A 69 19.02 -1.59 -22.40
C ALA A 69 18.02 -0.43 -22.50
N GLU A 70 17.16 -0.39 -23.52
CA GLU A 70 16.06 0.56 -23.64
C GLU A 70 14.98 0.28 -22.59
N HIS A 71 14.56 -0.98 -22.46
CA HIS A 71 13.57 -1.41 -21.46
C HIS A 71 14.06 -1.22 -20.01
N GLU A 72 15.35 -1.43 -19.74
CA GLU A 72 15.93 -1.16 -18.41
C GLU A 72 15.96 0.35 -18.09
N ARG A 73 16.27 1.21 -19.08
CA ARG A 73 16.19 2.67 -18.92
C ARG A 73 14.76 3.18 -18.72
N GLU A 74 13.79 2.64 -19.44
CA GLU A 74 12.37 3.00 -19.23
C GLU A 74 11.93 2.61 -17.83
N ARG A 75 12.29 1.41 -17.37
CA ARG A 75 12.04 0.97 -16.00
C ARG A 75 12.69 1.90 -14.96
N GLU A 76 13.95 2.29 -15.14
CA GLU A 76 14.62 3.27 -14.26
C GLU A 76 13.94 4.64 -14.27
N GLN A 77 13.43 5.11 -15.41
CA GLN A 77 12.67 6.35 -15.51
C GLN A 77 11.33 6.26 -14.80
N GLU A 78 10.63 5.13 -14.89
CA GLU A 78 9.39 4.91 -14.13
C GLU A 78 9.66 4.88 -12.62
N PHE A 79 10.72 4.21 -12.18
CA PHE A 79 11.10 4.19 -10.76
C PHE A 79 11.50 5.57 -10.25
N THR A 80 12.29 6.35 -11.00
CA THR A 80 12.64 7.71 -10.58
C THR A 80 11.41 8.61 -10.52
N ARG A 81 10.50 8.54 -11.51
CA ARG A 81 9.23 9.28 -11.46
C ARG A 81 8.36 8.87 -10.27
N GLU A 82 8.28 7.57 -9.96
CA GLU A 82 7.53 7.07 -8.80
C GLU A 82 8.18 7.50 -7.48
N THR A 83 9.51 7.53 -7.42
CA THR A 83 10.26 7.97 -6.23
C THR A 83 10.12 9.47 -6.01
N ASP A 84 10.23 10.29 -7.06
CA ASP A 84 10.02 11.75 -6.99
C ASP A 84 8.57 12.09 -6.58
N GLU A 85 7.59 11.33 -7.09
CA GLU A 85 6.18 11.45 -6.70
C GLU A 85 5.97 11.08 -5.20
N TYR A 86 6.71 10.08 -4.71
CA TYR A 86 6.71 9.69 -3.29
C TYR A 86 7.43 10.71 -2.40
N GLU A 87 8.61 11.21 -2.80
CA GLU A 87 9.39 12.19 -2.05
C GLU A 87 8.70 13.56 -1.98
N LEU A 88 8.05 14.03 -3.05
CA LEU A 88 7.22 15.24 -2.99
C LEU A 88 5.98 15.05 -2.10
N SER A 89 5.40 13.85 -2.05
CA SER A 89 4.22 13.61 -1.22
C SER A 89 4.52 13.60 0.29
N ASP A 90 5.76 13.28 0.68
CA ASP A 90 6.20 13.28 2.08
C ASP A 90 6.80 14.63 2.53
N THR A 91 7.10 15.57 1.61
CA THR A 91 7.71 16.87 1.95
C THR A 91 6.77 18.09 1.94
N ASP A 92 5.51 17.93 1.53
CA ASP A 92 4.52 19.05 1.48
C ASP A 92 3.91 19.42 2.86
N ASP A 93 4.31 18.73 3.94
CA ASP A 93 3.89 19.05 5.31
C ASP A 93 4.94 19.85 6.11
N THR A 94 5.86 20.54 5.43
CA THR A 94 6.76 21.52 6.09
C THR A 94 6.49 22.92 5.55
N TRP A 95 5.32 23.46 5.89
CA TRP A 95 5.11 24.90 5.84
C TRP A 95 5.96 25.53 6.96
N GLU A 96 7.13 26.03 6.57
CA GLU A 96 7.86 27.05 7.32
C GLU A 96 6.94 28.26 7.49
N ASN A 97 6.42 28.46 8.70
CA ASN A 97 6.00 29.79 9.13
C ASN A 97 7.03 30.29 10.15
N GLU A 98 8.14 30.78 9.61
CA GLU A 98 9.04 31.70 10.31
C GLU A 98 8.31 33.03 10.43
N GLU A 99 7.52 33.21 11.49
CA GLU A 99 7.25 34.54 12.03
C GLU A 99 8.18 34.76 13.22
N GLU A 100 9.45 35.02 12.88
CA GLU A 100 10.33 35.84 13.69
C GLU A 100 9.79 37.29 13.62
N ASP A 101 9.04 37.74 14.62
CA ASP A 101 8.93 39.17 14.90
C ASP A 101 9.51 39.46 16.29
N ASP A 102 10.83 39.67 16.25
CA ASP A 102 11.63 40.37 17.24
C ASP A 102 11.02 41.76 17.51
N ASN A 103 10.21 41.87 18.56
CA ASN A 103 10.01 43.13 19.26
C ASN A 103 10.60 43.07 20.67
N GLU A 104 11.91 42.80 20.70
CA GLU A 104 12.80 43.23 21.78
C GLU A 104 13.27 44.67 21.51
N ARG A 105 12.50 45.67 21.99
CA ARG A 105 13.08 46.99 22.32
C ARG A 105 12.25 47.73 23.35
N GLY A 106 12.84 47.89 24.53
CA GLY A 106 12.20 48.45 25.70
C GLY A 106 12.21 49.97 25.81
N ALA A 107 11.59 50.42 26.90
CA ALA A 107 11.79 51.63 27.71
C ALA A 107 10.56 51.69 28.61
N GLU A 108 10.64 51.23 29.86
CA GLU A 108 10.84 52.10 31.02
C GLU A 108 9.71 53.12 31.22
N GLU A 109 8.99 52.91 32.34
CA GLU A 109 8.34 53.89 33.23
C GLU A 109 7.52 55.01 32.56
N GLU A 110 6.21 55.05 32.83
CA GLU A 110 5.62 55.98 33.80
C GLU A 110 4.25 55.42 34.23
N GLU A 111 4.07 55.29 35.56
CA GLU A 111 2.76 55.13 36.16
C GLU A 111 2.07 56.51 36.13
N GLU A 112 1.06 56.68 35.29
CA GLU A 112 0.06 57.73 35.51
C GLU A 112 -1.29 57.10 35.84
N ASP A 113 -1.67 57.46 37.06
CA ASP A 113 -2.90 57.24 37.80
C ASP A 113 -4.15 57.73 37.07
N ASN A 114 -5.12 56.82 36.98
CA ASN A 114 -6.58 56.98 36.95
C ASN A 114 -7.18 58.32 36.48
N GLY A 115 -8.10 58.20 35.52
CA GLY A 115 -9.38 58.90 35.61
C GLY A 115 -10.00 59.29 34.28
N GLY A 116 -11.04 58.57 33.89
CA GLY A 116 -11.95 58.90 32.78
C GLY A 116 -12.43 57.60 32.14
N ASP A 117 -13.49 56.93 32.60
CA ASP A 117 -14.90 57.25 32.28
C ASP A 117 -15.13 57.50 30.78
N GLU A 118 -15.01 56.45 29.98
CA GLU A 118 -15.56 56.27 28.62
C GLU A 118 -15.86 54.75 28.53
N ASP A 119 -17.06 54.27 28.87
CA ASP A 119 -18.26 54.19 28.02
C ASP A 119 -17.97 53.65 26.61
N ASP A 120 -18.49 52.43 26.35
CA ASP A 120 -18.80 51.81 25.05
C ASP A 120 -17.65 51.30 24.15
N GLY A 121 -17.69 49.99 23.81
CA GLY A 121 -16.99 49.44 22.63
C GLY A 121 -16.20 48.12 22.76
N GLY A 122 -16.21 47.42 23.89
CA GLY A 122 -15.39 46.21 24.11
C GLY A 122 -15.98 44.88 23.61
N ASP A 123 -17.31 44.76 23.59
CA ASP A 123 -17.98 43.49 23.27
C ASP A 123 -18.03 43.20 21.74
N ASP A 124 -18.00 44.22 20.89
CA ASP A 124 -18.11 44.05 19.43
C ASP A 124 -16.91 43.29 18.82
N ALA A 125 -15.71 43.38 19.39
CA ALA A 125 -14.51 42.75 18.85
C ALA A 125 -14.45 41.23 19.10
N GLU A 126 -14.85 40.78 20.30
CA GLU A 126 -14.92 39.36 20.65
C GLU A 126 -16.04 38.66 19.86
N ASP A 127 -17.17 39.35 19.67
CA ASP A 127 -18.28 38.88 18.84
C ASP A 127 -17.87 38.75 17.37
N GLU A 128 -17.10 39.70 16.82
CA GLU A 128 -16.56 39.61 15.46
C GLU A 128 -15.56 38.45 15.29
N GLU A 129 -14.66 38.22 16.25
CA GLU A 129 -13.70 37.11 16.23
C GLU A 129 -14.39 35.74 16.30
N LEU A 130 -15.43 35.62 17.13
CA LEU A 130 -16.22 34.40 17.27
C LEU A 130 -17.01 34.10 15.98
N LEU A 131 -17.59 35.12 15.34
CA LEU A 131 -18.28 34.98 14.06
C LEU A 131 -17.33 34.61 12.92
N GLN A 132 -16.11 35.16 12.90
CA GLN A 132 -15.08 34.80 11.91
C GLN A 132 -14.66 33.34 12.09
N SER A 133 -14.39 32.93 13.33
CA SER A 133 -14.03 31.55 13.66
C SER A 133 -15.13 30.55 13.29
N GLU A 134 -16.40 30.89 13.53
CA GLU A 134 -17.54 30.04 13.11
C GLU A 134 -17.66 29.96 11.58
N MET A 135 -17.39 31.05 10.87
CA MET A 135 -17.41 31.07 9.41
C MET A 135 -16.28 30.24 8.80
N GLU A 136 -15.08 30.31 9.36
CA GLU A 136 -13.93 29.51 8.96
C GLU A 136 -14.19 28.02 9.19
N GLN A 137 -14.68 27.64 10.39
CA GLN A 137 -15.04 26.24 10.68
C GLN A 137 -16.07 25.69 9.68
N ARG A 138 -17.08 26.48 9.30
CA ARG A 138 -18.05 26.05 8.28
C ARG A 138 -17.42 25.85 6.91
N GLN A 139 -16.49 26.73 6.52
CA GLN A 139 -15.76 26.59 5.25
C GLN A 139 -14.85 25.37 5.26
N ASP A 140 -14.17 25.11 6.37
CA ASP A 140 -13.32 23.95 6.56
C ASP A 140 -14.12 22.63 6.54
N GLU A 141 -15.28 22.58 7.20
CA GLU A 141 -16.20 21.45 7.15
C GLU A 141 -16.68 21.16 5.71
N GLU A 142 -17.09 22.19 4.96
CA GLU A 142 -17.48 22.06 3.55
C GLU A 142 -16.31 21.61 2.66
N LEU A 143 -15.09 22.09 2.95
CA LEU A 143 -13.87 21.72 2.24
C LEU A 143 -13.49 20.26 2.52
N GLU A 144 -13.60 19.82 3.78
CA GLU A 144 -13.35 18.43 4.18
C GLU A 144 -14.33 17.47 3.50
N GLU A 145 -15.63 17.79 3.47
CA GLU A 145 -16.64 16.98 2.79
C GLU A 145 -16.34 16.84 1.28
N LEU A 146 -15.96 17.93 0.62
CA LEU A 146 -15.58 17.91 -0.80
C LEU A 146 -14.32 17.10 -1.07
N LEU A 147 -13.29 17.21 -0.22
CA LEU A 147 -12.07 16.41 -0.33
C LEU A 147 -12.37 14.91 -0.15
N GLU A 148 -13.21 14.56 0.81
CA GLU A 148 -13.63 13.17 1.03
C GLU A 148 -14.41 12.64 -0.18
N GLU A 149 -15.35 13.42 -0.75
CA GLU A 149 -16.09 13.04 -1.95
C GLU A 149 -15.15 12.81 -3.15
N LEU A 150 -14.18 13.71 -3.36
CA LEU A 150 -13.22 13.61 -4.45
C LEU A 150 -12.33 12.37 -4.30
N LYS A 151 -11.81 12.11 -3.10
CA LYS A 151 -11.01 10.92 -2.76
C LYS A 151 -11.81 9.63 -2.97
N LYS A 152 -13.06 9.59 -2.50
CA LYS A 152 -13.98 8.47 -2.69
C LYS A 152 -14.26 8.22 -4.17
N LYS A 153 -14.50 9.27 -4.95
CA LYS A 153 -14.75 9.19 -6.40
C LYS A 153 -13.52 8.73 -7.19
N GLN A 154 -12.32 9.19 -6.81
CA GLN A 154 -11.07 8.68 -7.35
C GLN A 154 -10.87 7.19 -7.03
N GLN A 155 -11.11 6.79 -5.78
CA GLN A 155 -11.02 5.40 -5.35
C GLN A 155 -12.04 4.52 -6.09
N GLU A 156 -13.28 4.98 -6.27
CA GLU A 156 -14.32 4.29 -7.04
C GLU A 156 -13.91 4.13 -8.51
N LYS A 157 -13.40 5.19 -9.15
CA LYS A 157 -12.89 5.13 -10.53
C LYS A 157 -11.74 4.11 -10.66
N LYS A 158 -10.80 4.10 -9.72
CA LYS A 158 -9.69 3.14 -9.67
C LYS A 158 -10.19 1.70 -9.46
N ARG A 159 -11.20 1.50 -8.61
CA ARG A 159 -11.84 0.17 -8.43
C ARG A 159 -12.55 -0.29 -9.69
N ARG A 160 -13.31 0.58 -10.35
CA ARG A 160 -14.01 0.26 -11.60
C ARG A 160 -13.03 -0.11 -12.72
N SER A 161 -11.92 0.62 -12.85
CA SER A 161 -10.88 0.31 -13.84
C SER A 161 -10.27 -1.07 -13.60
N ARG A 162 -9.89 -1.38 -12.35
CA ARG A 162 -9.34 -2.68 -11.98
C ARG A 162 -10.29 -3.83 -12.25
N LEU A 163 -11.57 -3.69 -11.89
CA LEU A 163 -12.59 -4.72 -12.17
C LEU A 163 -12.77 -4.97 -13.67
N GLN A 164 -12.72 -3.92 -14.49
CA GLN A 164 -12.81 -4.07 -15.95
C GLN A 164 -11.59 -4.76 -16.54
N GLU A 165 -10.40 -4.47 -16.01
CA GLU A 165 -9.15 -5.12 -16.41
C GLU A 165 -9.13 -6.59 -16.01
N GLU A 166 -9.52 -6.91 -14.77
CA GLU A 166 -9.65 -8.28 -14.27
C GLU A 166 -10.65 -9.09 -15.11
N GLN A 167 -11.81 -8.51 -15.46
CA GLN A 167 -12.79 -9.17 -16.33
C GLN A 167 -12.27 -9.43 -17.74
N LYS A 168 -11.48 -8.50 -18.30
CA LYS A 168 -10.85 -8.69 -19.62
C LYS A 168 -9.81 -9.82 -19.57
N LEU A 169 -8.97 -9.80 -18.54
CA LEU A 169 -7.95 -10.83 -18.34
C LEU A 169 -8.58 -12.21 -18.11
N GLU A 170 -9.68 -12.29 -17.34
CA GLU A 170 -10.42 -13.54 -17.13
C GLU A 170 -11.02 -14.08 -18.44
N GLN A 171 -11.57 -13.20 -19.29
CA GLN A 171 -12.09 -13.58 -20.60
C GLN A 171 -10.98 -14.05 -21.55
N GLU A 172 -9.86 -13.35 -21.58
CA GLU A 172 -8.69 -13.73 -22.38
C GLU A 172 -8.17 -15.11 -21.97
N LEU A 173 -8.00 -15.34 -20.67
CA LEU A 173 -7.55 -16.61 -20.12
C LEU A 173 -8.53 -17.76 -20.41
N MET A 174 -9.85 -17.48 -20.39
CA MET A 174 -10.87 -18.46 -20.75
C MET A 174 -10.81 -18.82 -22.25
N LEU A 175 -10.63 -17.83 -23.13
CA LEU A 175 -10.52 -18.06 -24.57
C LEU A 175 -9.23 -18.80 -24.92
N GLU A 176 -8.11 -18.45 -24.28
CA GLU A 176 -6.85 -19.16 -24.43
C GLU A 176 -6.97 -20.61 -23.95
N LYS A 177 -7.60 -20.83 -22.79
CA LYS A 177 -7.90 -22.18 -22.29
C LYS A 177 -8.71 -22.99 -23.30
N GLN A 178 -9.79 -22.42 -23.84
CA GLN A 178 -10.62 -23.10 -24.85
C GLN A 178 -9.85 -23.41 -26.12
N ARG A 179 -9.00 -22.49 -26.58
CA ARG A 179 -8.13 -22.70 -27.73
C ARG A 179 -7.16 -23.85 -27.49
N VAL A 180 -6.47 -23.88 -26.35
CA VAL A 180 -5.54 -24.96 -26.00
C VAL A 180 -6.29 -26.29 -25.86
N GLU A 181 -7.49 -26.29 -25.30
CA GLU A 181 -8.33 -27.48 -25.18
C GLU A 181 -8.75 -28.04 -26.56
N GLN A 182 -9.13 -27.16 -27.50
CA GLN A 182 -9.45 -27.54 -28.88
C GLN A 182 -8.22 -28.10 -29.62
N GLU A 183 -7.08 -27.42 -29.55
CA GLU A 183 -5.82 -27.88 -30.16
C GLU A 183 -5.40 -29.26 -29.60
N LEU A 184 -5.59 -29.49 -28.29
CA LEU A 184 -5.31 -30.78 -27.65
C LEU A 184 -6.29 -31.87 -28.12
N GLN A 185 -7.57 -31.53 -28.31
CA GLN A 185 -8.56 -32.46 -28.85
C GLN A 185 -8.23 -32.85 -30.30
N GLU A 186 -7.86 -31.90 -31.16
CA GLU A 186 -7.46 -32.17 -32.55
C GLU A 186 -6.24 -33.10 -32.61
N LEU A 187 -5.21 -32.84 -31.79
CA LEU A 187 -4.04 -33.72 -31.71
C LEU A 187 -4.39 -35.13 -31.21
N GLN A 188 -5.31 -35.26 -30.26
CA GLN A 188 -5.79 -36.57 -29.82
C GLN A 188 -6.55 -37.32 -30.93
N GLU A 189 -7.35 -36.62 -31.73
CA GLU A 189 -8.01 -37.21 -32.90
C GLU A 189 -7.01 -37.61 -33.98
N GLU A 190 -5.99 -36.80 -34.23
CA GLU A 190 -4.90 -37.14 -35.15
C GLU A 190 -4.11 -38.35 -34.65
N GLN A 191 -3.84 -38.47 -33.36
CA GLN A 191 -3.21 -39.68 -32.81
C GLN A 191 -4.08 -40.93 -33.04
N LYS A 192 -5.41 -40.83 -32.84
CA LYS A 192 -6.35 -41.94 -33.09
C LYS A 192 -6.43 -42.31 -34.57
N LYS A 193 -6.45 -41.31 -35.47
CA LYS A 193 -6.49 -41.51 -36.94
C LYS A 193 -5.16 -42.06 -37.46
N ASN A 194 -4.04 -41.64 -36.87
CA ASN A 194 -2.68 -41.95 -37.33
C ASN A 194 -1.97 -43.02 -36.50
N SER A 195 -2.70 -43.80 -35.69
CA SER A 195 -2.18 -44.95 -34.92
C SER A 195 -1.53 -46.05 -35.78
N SER A 196 -1.51 -45.91 -37.11
CA SER A 196 -0.76 -46.75 -38.05
C SER A 196 0.50 -46.11 -38.66
N GLY A 197 0.82 -44.84 -38.35
CA GLY A 197 1.95 -44.10 -38.94
C GLY A 197 3.08 -43.78 -37.95
N GLY A 198 4.32 -44.08 -38.32
CA GLY A 198 5.53 -44.12 -37.47
C GLY A 198 5.97 -42.85 -36.74
N ASP A 199 5.33 -41.69 -36.93
CA ASP A 199 5.64 -40.44 -36.21
C ASP A 199 4.83 -40.27 -34.91
N GLY A 200 4.76 -41.33 -34.10
CA GLY A 200 4.07 -41.31 -32.80
C GLY A 200 4.78 -40.45 -31.76
N TRP A 201 6.12 -40.38 -31.81
CA TRP A 201 6.92 -39.72 -30.77
C TRP A 201 6.80 -38.20 -30.81
N SER A 202 6.85 -37.59 -32.00
CA SER A 202 6.68 -36.14 -32.17
C SER A 202 5.30 -35.67 -31.72
N ARG A 203 4.24 -36.42 -32.08
CA ARG A 203 2.86 -36.12 -31.66
C ARG A 203 2.64 -36.34 -30.17
N LEU A 204 3.21 -37.39 -29.59
CA LEU A 204 3.11 -37.64 -28.15
C LEU A 204 3.73 -36.50 -27.35
N LYS A 205 4.92 -36.04 -27.79
CA LYS A 205 5.60 -34.91 -27.17
C LYS A 205 4.78 -33.62 -27.25
N GLN A 206 4.21 -33.31 -28.42
CA GLN A 206 3.31 -32.15 -28.57
C GLN A 206 2.06 -32.24 -27.69
N THR A 207 1.42 -33.40 -27.63
CA THR A 207 0.26 -33.59 -26.73
C THR A 207 0.63 -33.45 -25.26
N GLN A 208 1.85 -33.87 -24.88
CA GLN A 208 2.35 -33.73 -23.52
C GLN A 208 2.66 -32.27 -23.19
N GLU A 209 3.37 -31.54 -24.05
CA GLU A 209 3.68 -30.12 -23.88
C GLU A 209 2.38 -29.30 -23.72
N LYS A 210 1.36 -29.57 -24.54
CA LYS A 210 0.04 -28.93 -24.41
C LYS A 210 -0.72 -29.32 -23.16
N GLN A 211 -0.57 -30.56 -22.70
CA GLN A 211 -1.15 -30.99 -21.43
C GLN A 211 -0.48 -30.28 -20.25
N GLU A 212 0.84 -30.07 -20.30
CA GLU A 212 1.60 -29.32 -19.32
C GLU A 212 1.24 -27.82 -19.34
N GLU A 213 1.12 -27.20 -20.52
CA GLU A 213 0.63 -25.81 -20.69
C GLU A 213 -0.78 -25.65 -20.07
N LEU A 214 -1.69 -26.58 -20.35
CA LEU A 214 -3.06 -26.54 -19.80
C LEU A 214 -3.07 -26.73 -18.27
N GLN A 215 -2.26 -27.64 -17.74
CA GLN A 215 -2.12 -27.81 -16.29
C GLN A 215 -1.51 -26.59 -15.61
N GLU A 216 -0.51 -25.97 -16.23
CA GLU A 216 0.09 -24.73 -15.73
C GLU A 216 -0.92 -23.59 -15.73
N LEU A 217 -1.72 -23.45 -16.80
CA LEU A 217 -2.78 -22.46 -16.91
C LEU A 217 -3.86 -22.67 -15.83
N LEU A 218 -4.28 -23.92 -15.60
CA LEU A 218 -5.21 -24.27 -14.52
C LEU A 218 -4.64 -23.95 -13.15
N ARG A 219 -3.36 -24.23 -12.91
CA ARG A 219 -2.69 -23.87 -11.65
C ARG A 219 -2.61 -22.35 -11.46
N LYS A 220 -2.35 -21.59 -12.53
CA LYS A 220 -2.36 -20.11 -12.50
C LYS A 220 -3.75 -19.57 -12.18
N MET A 221 -4.79 -20.11 -12.81
CA MET A 221 -6.18 -19.79 -12.49
C MET A 221 -6.55 -20.11 -11.04
N GLU A 222 -6.23 -21.32 -10.57
CA GLU A 222 -6.51 -21.73 -9.18
C GLU A 222 -5.78 -20.85 -8.17
N SER A 223 -4.51 -20.50 -8.46
CA SER A 223 -3.73 -19.60 -7.61
C SER A 223 -4.32 -18.19 -7.60
N ALA A 224 -4.74 -17.66 -8.75
CA ALA A 224 -5.40 -16.36 -8.83
C ALA A 224 -6.74 -16.35 -8.07
N GLN A 225 -7.54 -17.40 -8.18
CA GLN A 225 -8.79 -17.55 -7.44
C GLN A 225 -8.59 -17.68 -5.93
N LEU A 226 -7.57 -18.43 -5.50
CA LEU A 226 -7.26 -18.60 -4.08
C LEU A 226 -6.76 -17.30 -3.46
N GLU A 227 -5.90 -16.55 -4.15
CA GLU A 227 -5.47 -15.21 -3.73
C GLU A 227 -6.65 -14.23 -3.68
N GLU A 228 -7.58 -14.30 -4.62
CA GLU A 228 -8.82 -13.49 -4.60
C GLU A 228 -9.71 -13.87 -3.41
N GLN A 229 -9.90 -15.16 -3.12
CA GLN A 229 -10.65 -15.62 -1.96
C GLN A 229 -10.00 -15.18 -0.65
N LYS A 230 -8.68 -15.27 -0.54
CA LYS A 230 -7.92 -14.83 0.62
C LYS A 230 -8.05 -13.32 0.86
N LYS A 231 -7.96 -12.52 -0.20
CA LYS A 231 -8.21 -11.06 -0.14
C LYS A 231 -9.65 -10.75 0.27
N LYS A 232 -10.64 -11.48 -0.25
CA LYS A 232 -12.04 -11.33 0.16
C LYS A 232 -12.24 -11.69 1.63
N SER A 233 -11.63 -12.79 2.11
CA SER A 233 -11.73 -13.18 3.53
C SER A 233 -11.06 -12.18 4.45
N SER A 234 -9.89 -11.64 4.08
CA SER A 234 -9.20 -10.64 4.91
C SER A 234 -9.98 -9.33 4.98
N VAL A 235 -10.57 -8.88 3.87
CA VAL A 235 -11.44 -7.68 3.86
C VAL A 235 -12.70 -7.91 4.69
N GLN A 236 -13.32 -9.10 4.62
CA GLN A 236 -14.48 -9.41 5.46
C GLN A 236 -14.13 -9.49 6.95
N GLU A 237 -12.95 -10.02 7.30
CA GLU A 237 -12.47 -10.07 8.68
C GLU A 237 -12.16 -8.68 9.22
N GLU A 238 -11.51 -7.82 8.43
CA GLU A 238 -11.27 -6.42 8.78
C GLU A 238 -12.57 -5.63 8.91
N GLU A 239 -13.52 -5.80 8.00
CA GLU A 239 -14.82 -5.15 8.07
C GLU A 239 -15.63 -5.63 9.28
N LYS A 240 -15.57 -6.92 9.60
CA LYS A 240 -16.19 -7.47 10.81
C LYS A 240 -15.54 -6.88 12.07
N LYS A 241 -14.22 -6.79 12.13
CA LYS A 241 -13.49 -6.16 13.24
C LYS A 241 -13.81 -4.68 13.37
N LYS A 242 -13.95 -3.94 12.25
CA LYS A 242 -14.37 -2.54 12.25
C LYS A 242 -15.77 -2.39 12.84
N ARG A 243 -16.73 -3.22 12.41
CA ARG A 243 -18.10 -3.23 12.98
C ARG A 243 -18.13 -3.59 14.47
N GLU A 244 -17.30 -4.55 14.89
CA GLU A 244 -17.18 -4.90 16.31
C GLU A 244 -16.60 -3.75 17.15
N MET A 245 -15.61 -3.03 16.62
CA MET A 245 -15.00 -1.86 17.28
C MET A 245 -15.96 -0.67 17.32
N GLU A 246 -16.69 -0.41 16.23
CA GLU A 246 -17.73 0.63 16.16
C GLU A 246 -18.84 0.35 17.17
N ASN A 247 -19.37 -0.88 17.22
CA ASN A 247 -20.37 -1.27 18.21
C ASN A 247 -19.87 -1.13 19.65
N ALA A 248 -18.60 -1.49 19.92
CA ALA A 248 -18.01 -1.34 21.24
C ALA A 248 -17.83 0.14 21.63
N SER A 249 -17.48 1.00 20.67
CA SER A 249 -17.39 2.45 20.86
C SER A 249 -18.76 3.07 21.13
N ASP A 250 -19.76 2.73 20.33
CA ASP A 250 -21.14 3.18 20.49
C ASP A 250 -21.72 2.74 21.85
N GLU A 251 -21.44 1.51 22.27
CA GLU A 251 -21.87 1.01 23.57
C GLU A 251 -21.18 1.74 24.73
N ALA A 252 -19.89 2.08 24.62
CA ALA A 252 -19.19 2.89 25.61
C ALA A 252 -19.80 4.30 25.72
N THR A 253 -20.08 4.96 24.60
CA THR A 253 -20.73 6.29 24.60
C THR A 253 -22.12 6.24 25.23
N ARG A 254 -22.89 5.18 24.99
CA ARG A 254 -24.20 4.98 25.64
C ARG A 254 -24.09 4.81 27.15
N GLN A 255 -23.06 4.13 27.66
CA GLN A 255 -22.85 3.99 29.10
C GLN A 255 -22.55 5.35 29.75
N PHE A 256 -21.68 6.15 29.15
CA PHE A 256 -21.40 7.51 29.66
C PHE A 256 -22.63 8.42 29.63
N GLN A 257 -23.43 8.37 28.57
CA GLN A 257 -24.68 9.14 28.51
C GLN A 257 -25.66 8.69 29.60
N THR A 258 -25.82 7.38 29.80
CA THR A 258 -26.71 6.83 30.83
C THR A 258 -26.25 7.22 32.24
N GLU A 259 -24.94 7.14 32.53
CA GLU A 259 -24.39 7.52 33.83
C GLU A 259 -24.56 9.02 34.10
N ARG A 260 -24.37 9.86 33.08
CA ARG A 260 -24.61 11.31 33.18
C ARG A 260 -26.07 11.64 33.45
N GLU A 261 -26.99 11.01 32.72
CA GLU A 261 -28.44 11.18 32.94
C GLU A 261 -28.86 10.69 34.34
N GLN A 262 -28.25 9.62 34.83
CA GLN A 262 -28.50 9.13 36.18
C GLN A 262 -27.99 10.10 37.25
N GLN A 263 -26.76 10.63 37.09
CA GLN A 263 -26.22 11.64 38.01
C GLN A 263 -27.08 12.90 38.04
N GLN A 264 -27.52 13.40 36.88
CA GLN A 264 -28.42 14.55 36.81
C GLN A 264 -29.75 14.29 37.51
N ARG A 265 -30.34 13.10 37.32
CA ARG A 265 -31.56 12.73 38.04
C ARG A 265 -31.35 12.67 39.55
N GLU A 266 -30.22 12.13 40.01
CA GLU A 266 -29.88 12.08 41.44
C GLU A 266 -29.69 13.50 42.03
N GLU A 267 -29.06 14.41 41.28
CA GLU A 267 -28.92 15.82 41.65
C GLU A 267 -30.28 16.53 41.73
N ASP A 268 -31.16 16.34 40.73
CA ASP A 268 -32.51 16.91 40.72
C ASP A 268 -33.34 16.38 41.92
N GLU A 269 -33.26 15.09 42.23
CA GLU A 269 -33.95 14.47 43.38
C GLU A 269 -33.44 15.02 44.73
N ASP A 270 -32.13 15.27 44.86
CA ASP A 270 -31.53 15.86 46.05
C ASP A 270 -31.96 17.34 46.23
N GLU A 271 -32.05 18.11 45.14
CA GLU A 271 -32.57 19.48 45.17
C GLU A 271 -34.05 19.53 45.60
N GLU A 272 -34.89 18.65 45.06
CA GLU A 272 -36.30 18.53 45.47
C GLU A 272 -36.42 18.18 46.97
N LEU A 273 -35.57 17.27 47.48
CA LEU A 273 -35.54 16.91 48.89
C LEU A 273 -35.14 18.10 49.79
N LEU A 274 -34.18 18.92 49.38
CA LEU A 274 -33.78 20.12 50.10
C LEU A 274 -34.89 21.18 50.13
N GLU A 275 -35.63 21.35 49.04
CA GLU A 275 -36.78 22.25 48.98
C GLU A 275 -37.88 21.81 49.96
N ILE A 276 -38.21 20.52 49.98
CA ILE A 276 -39.17 19.93 50.95
C ILE A 276 -38.67 20.11 52.38
N GLU A 277 -37.38 19.91 52.66
CA GLU A 277 -36.82 20.10 54.00
C GLU A 277 -36.95 21.57 54.47
N ALA A 278 -36.71 22.52 53.57
CA ALA A 278 -36.88 23.94 53.84
C ALA A 278 -38.35 24.31 54.12
N GLU A 279 -39.29 23.76 53.34
CA GLU A 279 -40.73 23.92 53.58
C GLU A 279 -41.14 23.36 54.95
N LEU A 280 -40.65 22.17 55.31
CA LEU A 280 -40.91 21.57 56.63
C LEU A 280 -40.37 22.42 57.77
N ARG A 281 -39.16 23.00 57.64
CA ARG A 281 -38.61 23.95 58.62
C ARG A 281 -39.49 25.21 58.74
N LYS A 282 -39.99 25.73 57.62
CA LYS A 282 -40.90 26.89 57.60
C LYS A 282 -42.22 26.59 58.30
N VAL A 283 -42.84 25.44 58.01
CA VAL A 283 -44.07 24.98 58.67
C VAL A 283 -43.85 24.77 60.17
N ALA A 284 -42.74 24.15 60.56
CA ALA A 284 -42.39 23.95 61.98
C ALA A 284 -42.24 25.29 62.72
N ALA A 285 -41.60 26.30 62.10
CA ALA A 285 -41.48 27.63 62.67
C ALA A 285 -42.85 28.34 62.84
N GLN A 286 -43.75 28.22 61.85
CA GLN A 286 -45.11 28.75 61.95
C GLN A 286 -45.91 28.08 63.08
N LEU A 287 -45.79 26.77 63.24
CA LEU A 287 -46.42 26.04 64.36
C LEU A 287 -45.86 26.46 65.72
N HIS A 288 -44.55 26.74 65.81
CA HIS A 288 -43.94 27.27 67.03
C HIS A 288 -44.46 28.66 67.40
N GLN A 289 -44.73 29.53 66.42
CA GLN A 289 -45.34 30.85 66.66
C GLN A 289 -46.79 30.71 67.16
N LEU A 290 -47.58 29.85 66.52
CA LEU A 290 -48.97 29.56 66.91
C LEU A 290 -49.11 28.99 68.33
N ARG A 291 -48.12 28.22 68.81
CA ARG A 291 -48.13 27.70 70.19
C ARG A 291 -47.72 28.74 71.24
N ARG A 292 -47.11 29.86 70.84
CA ARG A 292 -46.57 30.88 71.75
C ARG A 292 -47.51 32.09 71.89
N GLY A 293 -48.35 32.35 70.89
CA GLY A 293 -49.47 33.29 70.98
C GLY A 293 -50.69 32.67 71.62
#